data_AF-A0ABD7THJ5-F1
#
_entry.id   AF-A0ABD7THJ5-F1
#
_cell.length_a   1.000
_cell.length_b   1.000
_cell.length_c   1.000
_cell.angle_alpha   90.00
_cell.angle_beta   90.00
_cell.angle_gamma   90.00
#
_symmetry.space_group_name_H-M   'P 1'
#
loop_
_entity.id
_entity.type
_entity.pdbx_description
1 polymer ?
#
loop_
_entity_poly.entity_id
_entity_poly.type
_entity_poly.pdbx_seq_one_letter_code
_entity_poly.pdbx_strand_id
1 'polypeptide(L)'
;MSLVFPSPRALTALVLTSLLAGCSVNGTYPDATEPDAAKLRFISNTSNTTIDVYDAEHCMGQTTGMLNNIFLVDTRRRVGMSVPPPAKARGLLEFKLAPGKETMLMINTNGGSYVCGKSMSITPKAGEEYEVTFDMERGMCMTSLQRLTRAGGKDVRIPQPIFENGMPSCAGKSPIFGKVIPATPHRTALINAIVETHMQLITLMEPDTAQRPQATEEAIAERKAKLGTFTPPEAYWVQFRQNYALVNQEMAGRKARTLELYERVYRMRLSGTEDAILEQWQNPTDAAVVERVKANDKLMAQYYKNTSKAVMVDIVNHHMERMSQLDQRFDVCAHYDGCWQL
;
A
#
# COMPACT_ATOMS: atom_id res chain seq x y z
N MET A 1 -15.84 -53.67 30.39
CA MET A 1 -16.11 -52.65 29.36
C MET A 1 -17.23 -51.77 29.88
N SER A 2 -16.90 -50.57 30.37
CA SER A 2 -17.89 -49.57 30.80
C SER A 2 -17.76 -48.38 29.88
N LEU A 3 -18.80 -48.12 29.08
CA LEU A 3 -18.91 -46.94 28.22
C LEU A 3 -19.20 -45.73 29.11
N VAL A 4 -18.21 -44.84 29.24
CA VAL A 4 -18.38 -43.54 29.90
C VAL A 4 -18.98 -42.58 28.88
N PHE A 5 -20.26 -42.23 29.06
CA PHE A 5 -20.88 -41.14 28.31
C PHE A 5 -20.43 -39.78 28.87
N PRO A 6 -19.97 -38.83 28.04
CA PRO A 6 -19.58 -37.51 28.52
C PRO A 6 -20.79 -36.73 29.04
N SER A 7 -20.61 -36.00 30.15
CA SER A 7 -21.67 -35.21 30.76
C SER A 7 -22.15 -34.09 29.83
N PRO A 8 -23.43 -33.68 29.89
CA PRO A 8 -23.97 -32.60 29.04
C PRO A 8 -23.26 -31.24 29.23
N ARG A 9 -22.54 -31.05 30.35
CA ARG A 9 -21.68 -29.88 30.60
C ARG A 9 -20.37 -29.91 29.78
N ALA A 10 -19.83 -31.10 29.51
CA ALA A 10 -18.65 -31.24 28.64
C ALA A 10 -19.01 -30.99 27.16
N LEU A 11 -20.21 -31.37 26.74
CA LEU A 11 -20.74 -31.09 25.40
C LEU A 11 -20.97 -29.59 25.15
N THR A 12 -21.47 -28.86 26.15
CA THR A 12 -21.67 -27.39 26.02
C THR A 12 -20.35 -26.62 25.98
N ALA A 13 -19.35 -27.02 26.77
CA ALA A 13 -18.02 -26.41 26.72
C ALA A 13 -17.29 -26.67 25.38
N LEU A 14 -17.48 -27.84 24.77
CA LEU A 14 -16.94 -28.14 23.44
C LEU A 14 -17.61 -27.28 22.35
N VAL A 15 -18.92 -27.10 22.41
CA VAL A 15 -19.67 -26.28 21.43
C VAL A 15 -19.25 -24.81 21.49
N LEU A 16 -19.11 -24.23 22.69
CA LEU A 16 -18.66 -22.84 22.87
C LEU A 16 -17.20 -22.62 22.40
N THR A 17 -16.30 -23.58 22.62
CA THR A 17 -14.92 -23.49 22.11
C THR A 17 -14.84 -23.65 20.59
N SER A 18 -15.68 -24.49 19.98
CA SER A 18 -15.77 -24.58 18.53
C SER A 18 -16.42 -23.35 17.87
N LEU A 19 -17.35 -22.66 18.55
CA LEU A 19 -17.92 -21.38 18.06
C LEU A 19 -16.88 -20.24 18.07
N LEU A 20 -16.04 -20.18 19.11
CA LEU A 20 -14.94 -19.20 19.19
C LEU A 20 -13.82 -19.48 18.17
N ALA A 21 -13.53 -20.76 17.88
CA ALA A 21 -12.59 -21.14 16.82
C ALA A 21 -13.11 -20.84 15.40
N GLY A 22 -14.44 -20.85 15.20
CA GLY A 22 -15.06 -20.47 13.92
C GLY A 22 -14.89 -18.99 13.57
N CYS A 23 -14.82 -18.10 14.57
CA CYS A 23 -14.60 -16.67 14.37
C CYS A 23 -13.16 -16.33 13.94
N SER A 24 -12.16 -17.14 14.31
CA SER A 24 -10.77 -16.86 13.91
C SER A 24 -10.49 -17.22 12.44
N VAL A 25 -11.24 -18.16 11.85
CA VAL A 25 -11.03 -18.59 10.45
C VAL A 25 -11.68 -17.63 9.45
N ASN A 26 -12.85 -17.07 9.79
CA ASN A 26 -13.55 -16.11 8.92
C ASN A 26 -13.13 -14.65 9.15
N GLY A 27 -12.22 -14.42 10.10
CA GLY A 27 -11.77 -13.10 10.48
C GLY A 27 -12.70 -12.38 11.46
N THR A 28 -12.17 -11.33 12.09
CA THR A 28 -12.86 -10.47 13.05
C THR A 28 -13.30 -9.14 12.46
N TYR A 29 -12.87 -8.81 11.23
CA TYR A 29 -13.19 -7.54 10.57
C TYR A 29 -14.64 -7.49 10.07
N PRO A 30 -15.50 -6.59 10.58
CA PRO A 30 -16.84 -6.38 10.03
C PRO A 30 -16.77 -5.60 8.71
N ASP A 31 -17.59 -5.96 7.73
CA ASP A 31 -17.72 -5.18 6.50
C ASP A 31 -18.31 -3.80 6.81
N ALA A 32 -17.76 -2.76 6.17
CA ALA A 32 -18.38 -1.44 6.14
C ALA A 32 -19.83 -1.53 5.62
N THR A 33 -20.74 -0.82 6.30
CA THR A 33 -22.19 -0.88 6.05
C THR A 33 -22.69 0.25 5.15
N GLU A 34 -21.85 1.24 4.88
CA GLU A 34 -22.14 2.36 4.00
C GLU A 34 -22.57 1.87 2.59
N PRO A 35 -23.58 2.48 1.97
CA PRO A 35 -24.09 2.03 0.67
C PRO A 35 -23.05 2.19 -0.44
N ASP A 36 -22.19 3.18 -0.31
CA ASP A 36 -21.05 3.52 -1.16
C ASP A 36 -19.72 3.05 -0.55
N ALA A 37 -19.73 2.04 0.33
CA ALA A 37 -18.51 1.47 0.87
C ALA A 37 -17.57 1.01 -0.26
N ALA A 38 -16.29 1.36 -0.13
CA ALA A 38 -15.28 0.89 -1.04
C ALA A 38 -15.13 -0.63 -0.92
N LYS A 39 -14.77 -1.32 -1.99
CA LYS A 39 -14.51 -2.76 -1.96
C LYS A 39 -13.03 -3.02 -2.15
N LEU A 40 -12.49 -3.99 -1.42
CA LEU A 40 -11.14 -4.47 -1.60
C LEU A 40 -11.13 -5.97 -1.80
N ARG A 41 -10.50 -6.42 -2.90
CA ARG A 41 -10.09 -7.81 -3.09
C ARG A 41 -8.66 -7.96 -2.59
N PHE A 42 -8.46 -8.92 -1.71
CA PHE A 42 -7.13 -9.40 -1.36
C PHE A 42 -6.87 -10.73 -2.05
N ILE A 43 -5.81 -10.80 -2.84
CA ILE A 43 -5.31 -12.01 -3.50
C ILE A 43 -3.97 -12.35 -2.89
N SER A 44 -3.83 -13.58 -2.42
CA SER A 44 -2.55 -14.11 -1.98
C SER A 44 -2.19 -15.34 -2.81
N ASN A 45 -0.96 -15.36 -3.32
CA ASN A 45 -0.34 -16.54 -3.92
C ASN A 45 0.74 -17.17 -3.00
N THR A 46 0.84 -16.69 -1.75
CA THR A 46 1.70 -17.20 -0.68
C THR A 46 0.91 -18.09 0.29
N SER A 47 1.60 -18.82 1.16
CA SER A 47 0.95 -19.77 2.11
C SER A 47 0.63 -19.11 3.46
N ASN A 48 -0.44 -19.56 4.11
CA ASN A 48 -0.85 -19.09 5.46
C ASN A 48 -0.87 -17.56 5.55
N THR A 49 -1.68 -16.93 4.72
CA THR A 49 -1.68 -15.47 4.57
C THR A 49 -2.93 -14.85 5.19
N THR A 50 -2.76 -13.74 5.90
CA THR A 50 -3.85 -12.88 6.38
C THR A 50 -3.65 -11.45 5.89
N ILE A 51 -4.75 -10.70 5.82
CA ILE A 51 -4.71 -9.24 5.76
C ILE A 51 -5.55 -8.69 6.91
N ASP A 52 -4.93 -7.83 7.70
CA ASP A 52 -5.49 -7.25 8.90
C ASP A 52 -5.76 -5.76 8.66
N VAL A 53 -6.93 -5.29 9.07
CA VAL A 53 -7.39 -3.91 8.91
C VAL A 53 -7.20 -3.16 10.22
N TYR A 54 -6.57 -2.01 10.15
CA TYR A 54 -6.37 -1.09 11.26
C TYR A 54 -7.02 0.25 10.95
N ASP A 55 -7.64 0.83 11.96
CA ASP A 55 -8.14 2.20 11.96
C ASP A 55 -7.89 2.84 13.35
N ALA A 56 -8.28 4.10 13.51
CA ALA A 56 -8.04 4.85 14.75
C ALA A 56 -8.72 4.26 16.00
N GLU A 57 -9.78 3.46 15.82
CA GLU A 57 -10.53 2.79 16.88
C GLU A 57 -10.01 1.37 17.13
N HIS A 58 -9.48 0.71 16.09
CA HIS A 58 -9.08 -0.69 16.09
C HIS A 58 -7.56 -0.89 15.93
N CYS A 59 -6.79 -0.30 16.84
CA CYS A 59 -5.32 -0.34 16.81
C CYS A 59 -4.69 -1.72 17.06
N MET A 60 -5.48 -2.71 17.49
CA MET A 60 -5.05 -4.11 17.61
C MET A 60 -5.16 -4.88 16.28
N GLY A 61 -5.81 -4.29 15.28
CA GLY A 61 -6.05 -4.92 14.00
C GLY A 61 -7.24 -5.86 14.05
N GLN A 62 -7.95 -5.93 12.94
CA GLN A 62 -9.04 -6.85 12.72
C GLN A 62 -8.72 -7.68 11.50
N THR A 63 -8.59 -8.99 11.68
CA THR A 63 -8.21 -9.89 10.58
C THR A 63 -9.42 -10.13 9.66
N THR A 64 -9.19 -10.19 8.35
CA THR A 64 -10.25 -10.47 7.36
C THR A 64 -10.45 -11.97 7.11
N GLY A 65 -9.59 -12.81 7.70
CA GLY A 65 -9.59 -14.25 7.52
C GLY A 65 -8.25 -14.78 7.01
N MET A 66 -8.18 -16.09 6.82
CA MET A 66 -6.97 -16.80 6.40
C MET A 66 -7.11 -17.37 5.00
N LEU A 67 -6.04 -17.24 4.21
CA LEU A 67 -5.91 -17.81 2.86
C LEU A 67 -4.72 -18.78 2.78
N ASN A 68 -4.86 -19.77 1.90
CA ASN A 68 -3.82 -20.70 1.49
C ASN A 68 -3.19 -21.49 2.66
N ASN A 69 -4.01 -21.89 3.64
CA ASN A 69 -3.58 -22.77 4.72
C ASN A 69 -3.95 -24.22 4.40
N ILE A 70 -3.05 -25.17 4.69
CA ILE A 70 -3.26 -26.58 4.34
C ILE A 70 -4.24 -27.31 5.28
N PHE A 71 -4.51 -26.75 6.46
CA PHE A 71 -5.38 -27.32 7.49
C PHE A 71 -6.72 -26.58 7.61
N LEU A 72 -6.86 -25.41 6.99
CA LEU A 72 -8.05 -24.57 7.05
C LEU A 72 -8.56 -24.29 5.63
N VAL A 73 -9.89 -24.24 5.48
CA VAL A 73 -10.51 -23.80 4.23
C VAL A 73 -10.34 -22.29 4.12
N ASP A 74 -9.94 -21.81 2.94
CA ASP A 74 -9.87 -20.38 2.64
C ASP A 74 -11.18 -19.66 2.99
N THR A 75 -11.04 -18.48 3.59
CA THR A 75 -12.17 -17.59 3.86
C THR A 75 -12.90 -17.24 2.56
N ARG A 76 -14.20 -17.55 2.47
CA ARG A 76 -15.01 -17.39 1.25
C ARG A 76 -15.71 -16.03 1.14
N ARG A 77 -15.22 -14.98 1.81
CA ARG A 77 -15.85 -13.65 1.83
C ARG A 77 -15.81 -13.03 0.44
N ARG A 78 -16.96 -12.56 -0.06
CA ARG A 78 -17.11 -11.92 -1.38
C ARG A 78 -18.09 -10.76 -1.27
N VAL A 79 -17.78 -9.64 -1.92
CA VAL A 79 -18.59 -8.42 -1.87
C VAL A 79 -19.08 -7.96 -3.25
N GLY A 80 -18.99 -8.84 -4.24
CA GLY A 80 -19.53 -8.61 -5.58
C GLY A 80 -18.79 -7.49 -6.30
N MET A 81 -17.49 -7.66 -6.50
CA MET A 81 -16.68 -6.71 -7.27
C MET A 81 -16.97 -6.79 -8.76
N SER A 82 -16.93 -5.64 -9.44
CA SER A 82 -17.22 -5.47 -10.86
C SER A 82 -16.20 -6.19 -11.75
N VAL A 83 -14.90 -6.03 -11.47
CA VAL A 83 -13.82 -6.64 -12.25
C VAL A 83 -13.52 -8.05 -11.72
N PRO A 84 -13.53 -9.11 -12.56
CA PRO A 84 -13.21 -10.47 -12.14
C PRO A 84 -11.76 -10.59 -11.66
N PRO A 85 -11.47 -11.55 -10.76
CA PRO A 85 -10.11 -11.80 -10.31
C PRO A 85 -9.23 -12.31 -11.47
N PRO A 86 -7.91 -12.08 -11.42
CA PRO A 86 -6.98 -12.68 -12.36
C PRO A 86 -7.09 -14.21 -12.35
N ALA A 87 -7.01 -14.84 -13.53
CA ALA A 87 -7.16 -16.29 -13.67
C ALA A 87 -6.14 -17.12 -12.84
N LYS A 88 -4.99 -16.52 -12.51
CA LYS A 88 -3.92 -17.14 -11.72
C LYS A 88 -4.06 -16.97 -10.21
N ALA A 89 -5.13 -16.35 -9.72
CA ALA A 89 -5.34 -16.13 -8.29
C ALA A 89 -5.50 -17.47 -7.56
N ARG A 90 -4.61 -17.77 -6.61
CA ARG A 90 -4.63 -19.03 -5.85
C ARG A 90 -5.65 -19.00 -4.71
N GLY A 91 -5.62 -17.94 -3.91
CA GLY A 91 -6.57 -17.69 -2.83
C GLY A 91 -6.96 -16.22 -2.83
N LEU A 92 -8.24 -15.93 -2.58
CA LEU A 92 -8.72 -14.57 -2.49
C LEU A 92 -9.89 -14.44 -1.51
N LEU A 93 -10.02 -13.25 -0.95
CA LEU A 93 -11.20 -12.78 -0.24
C LEU A 93 -11.51 -11.35 -0.67
N GLU A 94 -12.75 -10.92 -0.51
CA GLU A 94 -13.17 -9.54 -0.80
C GLU A 94 -13.95 -9.00 0.40
N PHE A 95 -13.72 -7.75 0.77
CA PHE A 95 -14.36 -7.08 1.91
C PHE A 95 -14.63 -5.60 1.60
N LYS A 96 -15.50 -4.98 2.38
CA LYS A 96 -15.86 -3.56 2.28
C LYS A 96 -15.09 -2.73 3.29
N LEU A 97 -14.54 -1.61 2.84
CA LEU A 97 -13.86 -0.61 3.64
C LEU A 97 -14.71 0.66 3.75
N ALA A 98 -14.63 1.34 4.89
CA ALA A 98 -15.30 2.61 5.08
C ALA A 98 -14.65 3.70 4.20
N PRO A 99 -15.43 4.45 3.40
CA PRO A 99 -14.88 5.46 2.50
C PRO A 99 -14.44 6.70 3.29
N GLY A 100 -13.39 7.37 2.79
CA GLY A 100 -12.86 8.61 3.37
C GLY A 100 -12.10 8.46 4.69
N LYS A 101 -12.04 7.25 5.26
CA LYS A 101 -11.30 6.98 6.50
C LYS A 101 -9.91 6.42 6.19
N GLU A 102 -8.90 7.01 6.80
CA GLU A 102 -7.54 6.46 6.73
C GLU A 102 -7.52 5.07 7.35
N THR A 103 -7.05 4.10 6.58
CA THR A 103 -6.98 2.70 6.93
C THR A 103 -5.57 2.20 6.66
N MET A 104 -5.00 1.44 7.60
CA MET A 104 -3.75 0.71 7.37
C MET A 104 -4.10 -0.77 7.21
N LEU A 105 -3.62 -1.37 6.12
CA LEU A 105 -3.73 -2.79 5.88
C LEU A 105 -2.38 -3.44 6.19
N MET A 106 -2.37 -4.52 6.96
CA MET A 106 -1.17 -5.29 7.25
C MET A 106 -1.34 -6.71 6.74
N ILE A 107 -0.51 -7.09 5.78
CA ILE A 107 -0.45 -8.44 5.24
C ILE A 107 0.60 -9.20 6.03
N ASN A 108 0.26 -10.41 6.47
CA ASN A 108 1.16 -11.32 7.14
C ASN A 108 1.14 -12.68 6.45
N THR A 109 2.30 -13.31 6.27
CA THR A 109 2.40 -14.68 5.76
C THR A 109 3.46 -15.47 6.51
N ASN A 110 3.18 -16.76 6.68
CA ASN A 110 4.10 -17.71 7.29
C ASN A 110 4.20 -18.98 6.43
N GLY A 111 5.21 -19.04 5.58
CA GLY A 111 5.57 -20.23 4.82
C GLY A 111 6.64 -21.06 5.53
N GLY A 112 6.79 -22.33 5.14
CA GLY A 112 7.74 -23.24 5.78
C GLY A 112 9.20 -22.77 5.78
N SER A 113 9.59 -21.89 4.85
CA SER A 113 10.95 -21.32 4.75
C SER A 113 10.98 -19.79 4.74
N TYR A 114 9.85 -19.12 5.01
CA TYR A 114 9.77 -17.66 4.92
C TYR A 114 8.71 -17.10 5.85
N VAL A 115 9.00 -15.95 6.46
CA VAL A 115 8.03 -15.10 7.14
C VAL A 115 8.22 -13.70 6.61
N CYS A 116 7.13 -13.08 6.19
CA CYS A 116 7.18 -11.69 5.76
C CYS A 116 5.83 -11.03 5.98
N GLY A 117 5.87 -9.70 6.07
CA GLY A 117 4.69 -8.88 6.10
C GLY A 117 4.89 -7.60 5.32
N LYS A 118 3.79 -6.99 4.92
CA LYS A 118 3.76 -5.71 4.20
C LYS A 118 2.61 -4.89 4.74
N SER A 119 2.87 -3.63 5.06
CA SER A 119 1.83 -2.68 5.39
C SER A 119 1.57 -1.75 4.22
N MET A 120 0.38 -1.18 4.16
CA MET A 120 0.06 -0.06 3.28
C MET A 120 -1.02 0.80 3.92
N SER A 121 -0.93 2.10 3.73
CA SER A 121 -1.97 3.06 4.10
C SER A 121 -2.82 3.38 2.88
N ILE A 122 -4.14 3.38 3.05
CA ILE A 122 -5.11 3.74 2.03
C ILE A 122 -6.22 4.59 2.67
N THR A 123 -6.71 5.58 1.93
CA THR A 123 -7.97 6.27 2.22
C THR A 123 -8.94 5.91 1.11
N PRO A 124 -9.78 4.89 1.27
CA PRO A 124 -10.63 4.39 0.19
C PRO A 124 -11.63 5.47 -0.26
N LYS A 125 -11.80 5.64 -1.57
CA LYS A 125 -12.83 6.55 -2.10
C LYS A 125 -14.18 5.84 -2.17
N ALA A 126 -15.25 6.61 -1.99
CA ALA A 126 -16.62 6.10 -2.07
C ALA A 126 -16.89 5.37 -3.39
N GLY A 127 -17.47 4.18 -3.31
CA GLY A 127 -17.84 3.32 -4.43
C GLY A 127 -16.67 2.73 -5.22
N GLU A 128 -15.41 3.02 -4.87
CA GLU A 128 -14.26 2.49 -5.60
C GLU A 128 -13.94 1.04 -5.22
N GLU A 129 -13.35 0.34 -6.17
CA GLU A 129 -12.93 -1.05 -6.04
C GLU A 129 -11.41 -1.15 -6.12
N TYR A 130 -10.79 -1.87 -5.19
CA TYR A 130 -9.35 -2.05 -5.09
C TYR A 130 -8.96 -3.52 -5.13
N GLU A 131 -7.80 -3.83 -5.69
CA GLU A 131 -7.20 -5.17 -5.69
C GLU A 131 -5.78 -5.08 -5.11
N VAL A 132 -5.58 -5.81 -4.01
CA VAL A 132 -4.27 -6.03 -3.41
C VAL A 132 -3.82 -7.43 -3.81
N THR A 133 -2.68 -7.53 -4.50
CA THR A 133 -2.05 -8.81 -4.80
C THR A 133 -0.78 -8.94 -3.96
N PHE A 134 -0.64 -10.09 -3.32
CA PHE A 134 0.52 -10.44 -2.52
C PHE A 134 1.18 -11.73 -3.03
N ASP A 135 2.43 -11.57 -3.43
CA ASP A 135 3.22 -12.57 -4.14
C ASP A 135 4.58 -12.80 -3.48
N MET A 136 5.23 -13.90 -3.86
CA MET A 136 6.63 -14.15 -3.57
C MET A 136 7.42 -14.23 -4.87
N GLU A 137 8.41 -13.36 -5.02
CA GLU A 137 9.31 -13.35 -6.17
C GLU A 137 10.76 -13.37 -5.67
N ARG A 138 11.56 -14.35 -6.14
CA ARG A 138 12.98 -14.51 -5.77
C ARG A 138 13.24 -14.47 -4.25
N GLY A 139 12.34 -15.08 -3.47
CA GLY A 139 12.43 -15.11 -2.01
C GLY A 139 12.07 -13.80 -1.30
N MET A 140 11.54 -12.81 -2.02
CA MET A 140 11.05 -11.55 -1.47
C MET A 140 9.54 -11.43 -1.64
N CYS A 141 8.90 -10.85 -0.63
CA CYS A 141 7.46 -10.61 -0.68
C CYS A 141 7.16 -9.31 -1.39
N MET A 142 6.29 -9.42 -2.40
CA MET A 142 5.91 -8.36 -3.30
C MET A 142 4.44 -8.06 -3.09
N THR A 143 4.11 -6.77 -3.08
CA THR A 143 2.73 -6.29 -2.96
C THR A 143 2.45 -5.29 -4.05
N SER A 144 1.27 -5.40 -4.66
CA SER A 144 0.72 -4.37 -5.55
C SER A 144 -0.67 -3.98 -5.08
N LEU A 145 -0.99 -2.69 -5.19
CA LEU A 145 -2.32 -2.14 -5.01
C LEU A 145 -2.78 -1.59 -6.35
N GLN A 146 -4.01 -1.92 -6.76
CA GLN A 146 -4.60 -1.45 -8.00
C GLN A 146 -6.02 -0.97 -7.74
N ARG A 147 -6.43 0.11 -8.39
CA ARG A 147 -7.84 0.49 -8.50
C ARG A 147 -8.44 -0.24 -9.69
N LEU A 148 -9.59 -0.85 -9.50
CA LEU A 148 -10.34 -1.58 -10.50
C LEU A 148 -11.41 -0.66 -11.09
N THR A 149 -11.50 -0.63 -12.41
CA THR A 149 -12.57 0.06 -13.13
C THR A 149 -12.91 -0.68 -14.41
N ARG A 150 -14.08 -0.38 -14.98
CA ARG A 150 -14.48 -0.82 -16.31
C ARG A 150 -14.61 0.39 -17.23
N ALA A 151 -13.77 0.44 -18.25
CA ALA A 151 -13.73 1.51 -19.22
C ALA A 151 -13.78 0.92 -20.64
N GLY A 152 -14.68 1.42 -21.49
CA GLY A 152 -14.86 0.92 -22.85
C GLY A 152 -15.14 -0.59 -22.93
N GLY A 153 -15.89 -1.15 -21.97
CA GLY A 153 -16.19 -2.59 -21.90
C GLY A 153 -15.01 -3.49 -21.50
N LYS A 154 -13.86 -2.91 -21.15
CA LYS A 154 -12.66 -3.62 -20.71
C LYS A 154 -12.44 -3.45 -19.21
N ASP A 155 -11.94 -4.50 -18.58
CA ASP A 155 -11.49 -4.44 -17.20
C ASP A 155 -10.12 -3.75 -17.14
N VAL A 156 -10.02 -2.67 -16.36
CA VAL A 156 -8.81 -1.87 -16.21
C VAL A 156 -8.33 -1.93 -14.76
N ARG A 157 -7.04 -2.15 -14.59
CA ARG A 157 -6.33 -2.18 -13.30
C ARG A 157 -5.33 -1.02 -13.28
N ILE A 158 -5.65 0.03 -12.55
CA ILE A 158 -4.82 1.24 -12.45
C ILE A 158 -3.91 1.08 -11.22
N PRO A 159 -2.58 0.96 -11.40
CA PRO A 159 -1.65 0.87 -10.27
C PRO A 159 -1.85 2.03 -9.29
N GLN A 160 -1.85 1.75 -7.99
CA GLN A 160 -1.93 2.75 -6.94
C GLN A 160 -0.61 2.80 -6.17
N PRO A 161 -0.21 3.97 -5.68
CA PRO A 161 0.97 4.07 -4.84
C PRO A 161 0.76 3.34 -3.51
N ILE A 162 1.80 2.65 -3.03
CA ILE A 162 1.81 2.03 -1.71
C ILE A 162 2.71 2.88 -0.82
N PHE A 163 2.12 3.51 0.19
CA PHE A 163 2.84 4.24 1.23
C PHE A 163 2.67 3.53 2.57
N GLU A 164 3.74 3.44 3.36
CA GLU A 164 3.71 2.89 4.72
C GLU A 164 3.73 4.06 5.73
N ASN A 165 2.63 4.81 5.80
CA ASN A 165 2.56 5.99 6.67
C ASN A 165 2.42 5.63 8.16
N GLY A 166 2.20 4.35 8.46
CA GLY A 166 1.85 3.87 9.80
C GLY A 166 0.44 4.33 10.18
N MET A 167 0.19 4.43 11.49
CA MET A 167 -1.07 4.94 12.03
C MET A 167 -0.78 5.72 13.32
N PRO A 168 -0.48 7.03 13.23
CA PRO A 168 -0.10 7.84 14.40
C PRO A 168 -1.14 7.83 15.52
N SER A 169 -2.43 7.76 15.18
CA SER A 169 -3.55 7.62 16.14
C SER A 169 -3.49 6.33 16.98
N CYS A 170 -2.69 5.37 16.57
CA CYS A 170 -2.46 4.10 17.24
C CYS A 170 -1.13 3.99 18.00
N ALA A 171 -0.33 5.05 18.04
CA ALA A 171 0.96 5.06 18.75
C ALA A 171 0.81 4.55 20.21
N GLY A 172 1.60 3.55 20.57
CA GLY A 172 1.63 2.93 21.88
C GLY A 172 0.43 2.04 22.24
N LYS A 173 -0.55 1.86 21.34
CA LYS A 173 -1.78 1.09 21.61
C LYS A 173 -1.67 -0.40 21.27
N SER A 174 -0.65 -0.83 20.52
CA SER A 174 -0.43 -2.25 20.21
C SER A 174 1.06 -2.56 19.97
N PRO A 175 1.48 -3.83 19.95
CA PRO A 175 2.88 -4.21 19.74
C PRO A 175 3.48 -3.70 18.43
N ILE A 176 2.68 -3.57 17.37
CA ILE A 176 3.16 -3.08 16.06
C ILE A 176 3.23 -1.55 16.01
N PHE A 177 2.49 -0.85 16.88
CA PHE A 177 2.55 0.59 17.06
C PHE A 177 3.27 0.90 18.36
N GLY A 178 4.60 0.83 18.31
CA GLY A 178 5.46 1.08 19.46
C GLY A 178 5.12 2.38 20.20
N LYS A 179 5.40 2.40 21.51
CA LYS A 179 5.28 3.63 22.30
C LYS A 179 6.29 4.65 21.79
N VAL A 180 5.84 5.87 21.58
CA VAL A 180 6.72 7.00 21.29
C VAL A 180 7.30 7.50 22.61
N ILE A 181 8.63 7.64 22.67
CA ILE A 181 9.30 8.23 23.82
C ILE A 181 9.23 9.76 23.65
N PRO A 182 8.79 10.52 24.69
CA PRO A 182 8.64 11.97 24.59
C PRO A 182 9.91 12.67 24.08
N ALA A 183 9.78 13.70 23.26
CA ALA A 183 10.94 14.43 22.75
C ALA A 183 11.67 15.18 23.87
N THR A 184 13.01 15.12 23.87
CA THR A 184 13.91 15.99 24.65
C THR A 184 14.92 16.63 23.69
N PRO A 185 15.55 17.77 24.03
CA PRO A 185 16.57 18.36 23.17
C PRO A 185 17.69 17.38 22.79
N HIS A 186 18.13 16.57 23.76
CA HIS A 186 19.13 15.51 23.56
C HIS A 186 18.67 14.46 22.54
N ARG A 187 17.48 13.86 22.75
CA ARG A 187 16.92 12.85 21.85
C ARG A 187 16.70 13.39 20.44
N THR A 188 16.18 14.61 20.32
CA THR A 188 15.98 15.26 19.03
C THR A 188 17.30 15.44 18.29
N ALA A 189 18.38 15.83 18.98
CA ALA A 189 19.71 15.96 18.39
C ALA A 189 20.25 14.60 17.91
N LEU A 190 20.09 13.53 18.70
CA LEU A 190 20.49 12.17 18.31
C LEU A 190 19.74 11.69 17.06
N ILE A 191 18.41 11.81 17.05
CA ILE A 191 17.57 11.41 15.92
C ILE A 191 17.94 12.22 14.67
N ASN A 192 18.12 13.54 14.80
CA ASN A 192 18.52 14.39 13.68
C ASN A 192 19.86 13.92 13.08
N ALA A 193 20.88 13.71 13.91
CA ALA A 193 22.20 13.30 13.44
C ALA A 193 22.16 11.95 12.71
N ILE A 194 21.42 10.97 13.23
CA ILE A 194 21.22 9.68 12.55
C ILE A 194 20.50 9.92 11.21
N VAL A 195 19.35 10.58 11.22
CA VAL A 195 18.54 10.78 9.99
C VAL A 195 19.34 11.52 8.91
N GLU A 196 20.02 12.62 9.26
CA GLU A 196 20.82 13.42 8.33
C GLU A 196 21.95 12.61 7.69
N THR A 197 22.69 11.84 8.50
CA THR A 197 23.77 10.95 8.01
C THR A 197 23.24 9.98 6.96
N HIS A 198 22.11 9.32 7.23
CA HIS A 198 21.53 8.36 6.30
C HIS A 198 20.94 9.00 5.05
N MET A 199 20.31 10.18 5.18
CA MET A 199 19.78 10.92 4.02
C MET A 199 20.91 11.34 3.08
N GLN A 200 22.07 11.73 3.61
CA GLN A 200 23.26 12.02 2.80
C GLN A 200 23.73 10.78 2.04
N LEU A 201 23.84 9.62 2.71
CA LEU A 201 24.24 8.36 2.07
C LEU A 201 23.28 7.96 0.94
N ILE A 202 21.96 8.00 1.18
CA ILE A 202 20.95 7.69 0.17
C ILE A 202 21.05 8.65 -1.01
N THR A 203 21.25 9.94 -0.74
CA THR A 203 21.34 10.98 -1.77
C THR A 203 22.50 10.74 -2.74
N LEU A 204 23.63 10.20 -2.24
CA LEU A 204 24.81 9.84 -3.02
C LEU A 204 24.60 8.58 -3.86
N MET A 205 23.84 7.60 -3.35
CA MET A 205 23.64 6.31 -4.03
C MET A 205 22.61 6.34 -5.15
N GLU A 206 21.66 7.28 -5.12
CA GLU A 206 20.59 7.37 -6.13
C GLU A 206 20.62 8.73 -6.87
N PRO A 207 21.40 8.83 -7.98
CA PRO A 207 21.36 9.99 -8.85
C PRO A 207 20.00 10.09 -9.55
N ASP A 208 19.52 11.32 -9.75
CA ASP A 208 18.27 11.53 -10.47
C ASP A 208 18.50 11.37 -11.98
N THR A 209 18.23 10.17 -12.49
CA THR A 209 18.39 9.82 -13.91
C THR A 209 17.06 9.68 -14.64
N ALA A 210 15.95 10.11 -14.02
CA ALA A 210 14.63 9.92 -14.62
C ALA A 210 14.45 10.79 -15.86
N GLN A 211 14.13 10.14 -16.99
CA GLN A 211 13.79 10.85 -18.20
C GLN A 211 12.45 11.57 -18.01
N ARG A 212 12.43 12.84 -18.42
CA ARG A 212 11.29 13.72 -18.22
C ARG A 212 10.38 13.66 -19.46
N PRO A 213 9.09 13.33 -19.32
CA PRO A 213 8.18 13.28 -20.45
C PRO A 213 7.97 14.69 -21.01
N GLN A 214 8.05 14.85 -22.33
CA GLN A 214 7.84 16.15 -22.97
C GLN A 214 6.65 16.08 -23.92
N ALA A 215 5.84 17.14 -23.94
CA ALA A 215 4.93 17.40 -25.05
C ALA A 215 5.76 17.97 -26.21
N THR A 216 6.62 17.13 -26.80
CA THR A 216 7.34 17.54 -28.00
C THR A 216 6.36 17.73 -29.15
N GLU A 217 6.76 18.46 -30.19
CA GLU A 217 5.92 18.61 -31.38
C GLU A 217 5.65 17.23 -32.03
N GLU A 218 6.55 16.24 -31.88
CA GLU A 218 6.29 14.86 -32.27
C GLU A 218 5.17 14.21 -31.44
N ALA A 219 5.16 14.37 -30.11
CA ALA A 219 4.10 13.82 -29.27
C ALA A 219 2.73 14.44 -29.58
N ILE A 220 2.71 15.74 -29.91
CA ILE A 220 1.51 16.45 -30.35
C ILE A 220 1.07 15.95 -31.73
N ALA A 221 2.00 15.79 -32.67
CA ALA A 221 1.72 15.26 -34.00
C ALA A 221 1.18 13.81 -33.94
N GLU A 222 1.77 12.97 -33.11
CA GLU A 222 1.31 11.60 -32.87
C GLU A 222 -0.11 11.59 -32.30
N ARG A 223 -0.39 12.47 -31.32
CA ARG A 223 -1.74 12.59 -30.77
C ARG A 223 -2.74 13.08 -31.80
N LYS A 224 -2.40 14.10 -32.61
CA LYS A 224 -3.24 14.57 -33.72
C LYS A 224 -3.55 13.45 -34.71
N ALA A 225 -2.54 12.67 -35.09
CA ALA A 225 -2.71 11.53 -35.99
C ALA A 225 -3.68 10.48 -35.42
N LYS A 226 -3.61 10.20 -34.10
CA LYS A 226 -4.54 9.28 -33.42
C LYS A 226 -5.98 9.78 -33.37
N LEU A 227 -6.19 11.09 -33.26
CA LEU A 227 -7.54 11.70 -33.28
C LEU A 227 -8.16 11.72 -34.69
N GLY A 228 -7.37 11.46 -35.74
CA GLY A 228 -7.84 11.32 -37.10
C GLY A 228 -8.51 12.59 -37.61
N THR A 229 -9.77 12.49 -38.01
CA THR A 229 -10.55 13.62 -38.53
C THR A 229 -11.02 14.59 -37.44
N PHE A 230 -11.02 14.15 -36.17
CA PHE A 230 -11.39 15.02 -35.07
C PHE A 230 -10.25 15.99 -34.76
N THR A 231 -10.54 17.28 -34.85
CA THR A 231 -9.56 18.34 -34.59
C THR A 231 -10.01 19.14 -33.37
N PRO A 232 -9.46 18.85 -32.17
CA PRO A 232 -9.72 19.67 -30.99
C PRO A 232 -9.31 21.13 -31.20
N PRO A 233 -9.96 22.09 -30.52
CA PRO A 233 -9.60 23.50 -30.61
C PRO A 233 -8.20 23.76 -30.02
N GLU A 234 -7.58 24.90 -30.35
CA GLU A 234 -6.23 25.24 -29.84
C GLU A 234 -6.15 25.22 -28.31
N ALA A 235 -7.24 25.55 -27.62
CA ALA A 235 -7.33 25.47 -26.16
C ALA A 235 -7.02 24.06 -25.60
N TYR A 236 -7.37 22.99 -26.32
CA TYR A 236 -7.01 21.63 -25.95
C TYR A 236 -5.49 21.43 -26.01
N TRP A 237 -4.83 21.90 -27.07
CA TRP A 237 -3.38 21.74 -27.25
C TRP A 237 -2.57 22.60 -26.26
N VAL A 238 -3.08 23.77 -25.89
CA VAL A 238 -2.50 24.57 -24.80
C VAL A 238 -2.55 23.81 -23.47
N GLN A 239 -3.72 23.26 -23.11
CA GLN A 239 -3.86 22.50 -21.86
C GLN A 239 -3.09 21.16 -21.90
N PHE A 240 -2.98 20.52 -23.06
CA PHE A 240 -2.14 19.34 -23.27
C PHE A 240 -0.67 19.64 -22.91
N ARG A 241 -0.10 20.71 -23.45
CA ARG A 241 1.27 21.14 -23.11
C ARG A 241 1.42 21.49 -21.63
N GLN A 242 0.41 22.15 -21.05
CA GLN A 242 0.40 22.46 -19.62
C GLN A 242 0.42 21.19 -18.76
N ASN A 243 -0.34 20.15 -19.11
CA ASN A 243 -0.36 18.87 -18.38
C ASN A 243 1.01 18.18 -18.39
N TYR A 244 1.77 18.31 -19.50
CA TYR A 244 3.17 17.84 -19.58
C TYR A 244 4.14 18.70 -18.77
N ALA A 245 3.94 20.02 -18.73
CA ALA A 245 4.73 20.89 -17.86
C ALA A 245 4.53 20.55 -16.37
N LEU A 246 3.29 20.28 -15.95
CA LEU A 246 2.95 19.91 -14.57
C LEU A 246 3.58 18.58 -14.16
N VAL A 247 3.49 17.53 -14.98
CA VAL A 247 4.16 16.25 -14.65
C VAL A 247 5.68 16.41 -14.60
N ASN A 248 6.28 17.27 -15.43
CA ASN A 248 7.71 17.56 -15.36
C ASN A 248 8.11 18.26 -14.07
N GLN A 249 7.27 19.17 -13.57
CA GLN A 249 7.47 19.81 -12.28
C GLN A 249 7.40 18.78 -11.14
N GLU A 250 6.40 17.89 -11.16
CA GLU A 250 6.26 16.80 -10.17
C GLU A 250 7.46 15.84 -10.23
N MET A 251 7.90 15.46 -11.43
CA MET A 251 9.09 14.61 -11.65
C MET A 251 10.36 15.27 -11.12
N ALA A 252 10.55 16.57 -11.33
CA ALA A 252 11.67 17.32 -10.76
C ALA A 252 11.62 17.35 -9.21
N GLY A 253 10.43 17.33 -8.62
CA GLY A 253 10.22 17.24 -7.17
C GLY A 253 10.27 15.82 -6.59
N ARG A 254 10.37 14.77 -7.42
CA ARG A 254 10.25 13.35 -7.00
C ARG A 254 11.23 12.98 -5.89
N LYS A 255 12.52 13.34 -6.05
CA LYS A 255 13.56 13.01 -5.07
C LYS A 255 13.31 13.69 -3.74
N ALA A 256 12.95 14.98 -3.75
CA ALA A 256 12.63 15.73 -2.54
C ALA A 256 11.43 15.13 -1.79
N ARG A 257 10.33 14.83 -2.51
CA ARG A 257 9.14 14.19 -1.93
C ARG A 257 9.44 12.80 -1.36
N THR A 258 10.28 12.02 -2.04
CA THR A 258 10.72 10.70 -1.55
C THR A 258 11.53 10.83 -0.26
N LEU A 259 12.45 11.78 -0.20
CA LEU A 259 13.27 12.07 0.99
C LEU A 259 12.42 12.56 2.17
N GLU A 260 11.39 13.37 1.93
CA GLU A 260 10.47 13.83 2.97
C GLU A 260 9.69 12.66 3.61
N LEU A 261 9.16 11.74 2.78
CA LEU A 261 8.48 10.54 3.25
C LEU A 261 9.44 9.58 3.97
N TYR A 262 10.66 9.45 3.45
CA TYR A 262 11.74 8.70 4.08
C TYR A 262 12.05 9.22 5.48
N GLU A 263 12.33 10.52 5.59
CA GLU A 263 12.66 11.19 6.85
C GLU A 263 11.56 10.98 7.88
N ARG A 264 10.31 11.20 7.49
CA ARG A 264 9.14 11.05 8.38
C ARG A 264 9.06 9.65 8.99
N VAL A 265 9.17 8.61 8.17
CA VAL A 265 9.09 7.22 8.65
C VAL A 265 10.33 6.84 9.46
N TYR A 266 11.51 7.32 9.07
CA TYR A 266 12.73 7.00 9.83
C TYR A 266 12.67 7.63 11.22
N ARG A 267 12.28 8.90 11.31
CA ARG A 267 12.05 9.60 12.58
C ARG A 267 11.02 8.90 13.44
N MET A 268 9.89 8.49 12.86
CA MET A 268 8.86 7.74 13.58
C MET A 268 9.43 6.44 14.18
N ARG A 269 10.22 5.68 13.42
CA ARG A 269 10.85 4.45 13.92
C ARG A 269 11.84 4.72 15.06
N LEU A 270 12.68 5.74 14.92
CA LEU A 270 13.66 6.10 15.94
C LEU A 270 13.00 6.70 17.20
N SER A 271 11.80 7.28 17.09
CA SER A 271 11.11 7.91 18.23
C SER A 271 10.70 6.94 19.35
N GLY A 272 10.59 5.64 19.05
CA GLY A 272 10.37 4.59 20.05
C GLY A 272 11.65 3.96 20.61
N THR A 273 12.82 4.45 20.19
CA THR A 273 14.13 3.88 20.57
C THR A 273 14.72 4.65 21.75
N GLU A 274 15.23 3.92 22.74
CA GLU A 274 15.85 4.49 23.94
C GLU A 274 17.12 5.30 23.61
N ASP A 275 17.41 6.35 24.39
CA ASP A 275 18.53 7.26 24.12
C ASP A 275 19.87 6.54 24.11
N ALA A 276 20.07 5.58 25.02
CA ALA A 276 21.30 4.77 25.07
C ALA A 276 21.53 3.98 23.77
N ILE A 277 20.45 3.53 23.11
CA ILE A 277 20.54 2.85 21.81
C ILE A 277 20.79 3.84 20.68
N LEU A 278 20.13 5.01 20.72
CA LEU A 278 20.39 6.08 19.75
C LEU A 278 21.84 6.57 19.81
N GLU A 279 22.42 6.71 21.00
CA GLU A 279 23.83 7.04 21.21
C GLU A 279 24.76 5.97 20.61
N GLN A 280 24.46 4.68 20.85
CA GLN A 280 25.19 3.56 20.24
C GLN A 280 25.09 3.58 18.71
N TRP A 281 23.93 3.94 18.14
CA TRP A 281 23.74 3.96 16.69
C TRP A 281 24.45 5.15 16.04
N GLN A 282 24.53 6.28 16.74
CA GLN A 282 25.26 7.46 16.26
C GLN A 282 26.77 7.18 16.16
N ASN A 283 27.33 6.42 17.11
CA ASN A 283 28.74 6.07 17.12
C ASN A 283 28.95 4.60 17.53
N PRO A 284 28.75 3.65 16.59
CA PRO A 284 28.80 2.23 16.90
C PRO A 284 30.24 1.76 17.12
N THR A 285 30.56 1.34 18.35
CA THR A 285 31.93 0.94 18.76
C THR A 285 32.11 -0.59 18.84
N ASP A 286 31.05 -1.36 19.07
CA ASP A 286 31.09 -2.81 19.08
C ASP A 286 30.51 -3.44 17.80
N ALA A 287 31.03 -4.61 17.44
CA ALA A 287 30.66 -5.30 16.21
C ALA A 287 29.17 -5.67 16.15
N ALA A 288 28.53 -5.95 17.28
CA ALA A 288 27.12 -6.34 17.33
C ALA A 288 26.20 -5.13 17.07
N VAL A 289 26.53 -3.95 17.60
CA VAL A 289 25.85 -2.69 17.26
C VAL A 289 26.06 -2.36 15.79
N VAL A 290 27.29 -2.48 15.27
CA VAL A 290 27.58 -2.23 13.84
C VAL A 290 26.69 -3.08 12.94
N GLU A 291 26.54 -4.38 13.22
CA GLU A 291 25.67 -5.25 12.41
C GLU A 291 24.18 -4.89 12.55
N ARG A 292 23.72 -4.47 13.73
CA ARG A 292 22.33 -3.98 13.91
C ARG A 292 22.07 -2.71 13.12
N VAL A 293 22.99 -1.75 13.15
CA VAL A 293 22.91 -0.51 12.36
C VAL A 293 22.85 -0.86 10.88
N LYS A 294 23.79 -1.68 10.37
CA LYS A 294 23.76 -2.13 8.96
C LYS A 294 22.43 -2.81 8.56
N ALA A 295 21.86 -3.63 9.44
CA ALA A 295 20.57 -4.28 9.17
C ALA A 295 19.43 -3.25 9.06
N ASN A 296 19.41 -2.26 9.95
CA ASN A 296 18.47 -1.14 9.89
C ASN A 296 18.68 -0.30 8.62
N ASP A 297 19.93 -0.04 8.23
CA ASP A 297 20.26 0.77 7.05
C ASP A 297 19.79 0.10 5.77
N LYS A 298 20.00 -1.22 5.67
CA LYS A 298 19.49 -2.02 4.56
C LYS A 298 17.96 -1.94 4.48
N LEU A 299 17.28 -2.01 5.62
CA LEU A 299 15.82 -1.89 5.69
C LEU A 299 15.36 -0.49 5.22
N MET A 300 16.02 0.56 5.70
CA MET A 300 15.68 1.94 5.35
C MET A 300 16.03 2.28 3.89
N ALA A 301 17.13 1.77 3.34
CA ALA A 301 17.44 1.89 1.92
C ALA A 301 16.39 1.17 1.04
N GLN A 302 15.90 0.00 1.47
CA GLN A 302 14.81 -0.69 0.77
C GLN A 302 13.49 0.10 0.87
N TYR A 303 13.20 0.70 2.03
CA TYR A 303 12.05 1.59 2.19
C TYR A 303 12.14 2.77 1.23
N TYR A 304 13.29 3.45 1.14
CA TYR A 304 13.50 4.55 0.19
C TYR A 304 13.20 4.14 -1.26
N LYS A 305 13.72 2.98 -1.70
CA LYS A 305 13.47 2.45 -3.05
C LYS A 305 11.99 2.18 -3.32
N ASN A 306 11.28 1.62 -2.34
CA ASN A 306 9.85 1.35 -2.48
C ASN A 306 9.05 2.67 -2.52
N THR A 307 9.37 3.61 -1.66
CA THR A 307 8.75 4.95 -1.62
C THR A 307 9.02 5.72 -2.92
N SER A 308 10.23 5.64 -3.47
CA SER A 308 10.58 6.27 -4.76
C SER A 308 9.69 5.73 -5.90
N LYS A 309 9.47 4.41 -5.93
CA LYS A 309 8.54 3.79 -6.88
C LYS A 309 7.10 4.22 -6.64
N ALA A 310 6.65 4.29 -5.39
CA ALA A 310 5.30 4.74 -5.05
C ALA A 310 5.07 6.20 -5.46
N VAL A 311 6.01 7.10 -5.18
CA VAL A 311 5.96 8.49 -5.64
C VAL A 311 5.91 8.57 -7.17
N MET A 312 6.68 7.72 -7.88
CA MET A 312 6.61 7.66 -9.34
C MET A 312 5.22 7.26 -9.84
N VAL A 313 4.60 6.23 -9.24
CA VAL A 313 3.23 5.80 -9.57
C VAL A 313 2.22 6.92 -9.31
N ASP A 314 2.35 7.63 -8.18
CA ASP A 314 1.49 8.76 -7.84
C ASP A 314 1.56 9.89 -8.87
N ILE A 315 2.78 10.25 -9.30
CA ILE A 315 3.01 11.27 -10.36
C ILE A 315 2.37 10.84 -11.68
N VAL A 316 2.53 9.56 -12.07
CA VAL A 316 1.92 9.03 -13.29
C VAL A 316 0.39 9.07 -13.19
N ASN A 317 -0.18 8.68 -12.04
CA ASN A 317 -1.62 8.72 -11.82
C ASN A 317 -2.16 10.15 -11.93
N HIS A 318 -1.54 11.14 -11.28
CA HIS A 318 -1.95 12.54 -11.41
C HIS A 318 -1.88 13.04 -12.86
N HIS A 319 -0.83 12.67 -13.61
CA HIS A 319 -0.75 13.02 -15.02
C HIS A 319 -1.90 12.41 -15.82
N MET A 320 -2.14 11.11 -15.64
CA MET A 320 -3.20 10.41 -16.34
C MET A 320 -4.60 10.93 -15.99
N GLU A 321 -4.86 11.32 -14.74
CA GLU A 321 -6.10 11.99 -14.32
C GLU A 321 -6.29 13.33 -15.05
N ARG A 322 -5.24 14.17 -15.12
CA ARG A 322 -5.29 15.44 -15.86
C ARG A 322 -5.53 15.23 -17.35
N MET A 323 -4.97 14.17 -17.93
CA MET A 323 -5.20 13.81 -19.34
C MET A 323 -6.61 13.29 -19.59
N SER A 324 -7.16 12.48 -18.67
CA SER A 324 -8.55 12.04 -18.71
C SER A 324 -9.52 13.23 -18.60
N GLN A 325 -9.28 14.16 -17.67
CA GLN A 325 -10.09 15.37 -17.52
C GLN A 325 -10.01 16.26 -18.76
N LEU A 326 -8.83 16.38 -19.39
CA LEU A 326 -8.65 17.09 -20.64
C LEU A 326 -9.50 16.47 -21.76
N ASP A 327 -9.39 15.17 -21.97
CA ASP A 327 -10.14 14.46 -23.01
C ASP A 327 -11.66 14.53 -22.79
N GLN A 328 -12.11 14.42 -21.54
CA GLN A 328 -13.53 14.57 -21.19
C GLN A 328 -14.03 15.99 -21.47
N ARG A 329 -13.26 17.02 -21.08
CA ARG A 329 -13.66 18.43 -21.22
C ARG A 329 -13.84 18.86 -22.68
N PHE A 330 -13.08 18.27 -23.60
CA PHE A 330 -13.12 18.59 -25.03
C PHE A 330 -13.79 17.49 -25.86
N ASP A 331 -14.60 16.63 -25.23
CA ASP A 331 -15.38 15.56 -25.88
C ASP A 331 -14.56 14.59 -26.75
N VAL A 332 -13.25 14.47 -26.47
CA VAL A 332 -12.36 13.57 -27.23
C VAL A 332 -12.87 12.13 -27.15
N CYS A 333 -13.37 11.73 -25.99
CA CYS A 333 -13.90 10.39 -25.77
C CYS A 333 -15.18 10.07 -26.57
N ALA A 334 -15.91 11.08 -27.06
CA ALA A 334 -17.05 10.86 -27.95
C ALA A 334 -16.62 10.59 -29.40
N HIS A 335 -15.39 10.93 -29.76
CA HIS A 335 -14.87 10.89 -31.12
C HIS A 335 -13.70 9.92 -31.31
N TYR A 336 -13.09 9.43 -30.22
CA TYR A 336 -11.92 8.56 -30.26
C TYR A 336 -11.91 7.57 -29.09
N ASP A 337 -12.04 6.27 -29.40
CA ASP A 337 -12.08 5.18 -28.41
C ASP A 337 -10.77 5.02 -27.61
N GLY A 338 -9.66 5.56 -28.11
CA GLY A 338 -8.37 5.56 -27.42
C GLY A 338 -8.15 6.78 -26.53
N CYS A 339 -9.21 7.52 -26.19
CA CYS A 339 -9.12 8.63 -25.25
C CYS A 339 -8.65 8.16 -23.86
N TRP A 340 -8.11 9.07 -23.07
CA TRP A 340 -7.76 8.83 -21.68
C TRP A 340 -9.03 8.72 -20.83
N GLN A 341 -9.17 7.58 -20.15
CA GLN A 341 -10.27 7.31 -19.22
C GLN A 341 -9.66 6.74 -17.94
N LEU A 342 -9.83 7.44 -16.81
CA LEU A 342 -9.43 6.96 -15.48
C LEU A 342 -10.60 6.85 -14.51
#